data_AF-A0A3C2E9Q8-F1
#
_entry.id   AF-A0A3C2E9Q8-F1
#
_cell.length_a   1.000
_cell.length_b   1.000
_cell.length_c   1.000
_cell.angle_alpha   90.00
_cell.angle_beta   90.00
_cell.angle_gamma   90.00
#
_symmetry.space_group_name_H-M   'P 1'
#
loop_
_entity.id
_entity.type
_entity.pdbx_description
1 polymer ?
#
loop_
_entity_poly.entity_id
_entity_poly.type
_entity_poly.pdbx_seq_one_letter_code
_entity_poly.pdbx_strand_id
1 'polypeptide(L)' 'MKHFFAALLALILSAPVFAQAEGESFTDWLNDFRPRLVASGASPQTVSAMLDGLEPNMIVIERDQTQP' A
#
# COMPACT_ATOMS: atom_id res chain seq x y z
N MET A 1 -39.88 -8.99 -26.47
CA MET A 1 -38.63 -8.19 -26.60
C MET A 1 -38.64 -6.96 -25.67
N LYS A 2 -38.93 -7.12 -24.37
CA LYS A 2 -38.97 -6.00 -23.39
C LYS A 2 -38.09 -6.19 -22.15
N HIS A 3 -37.49 -7.37 -21.98
CA HIS A 3 -36.60 -7.64 -20.84
C HIS A 3 -35.12 -7.36 -21.13
N PHE A 4 -34.76 -7.12 -22.40
CA PHE A 4 -33.37 -6.80 -22.79
C PHE A 4 -32.89 -5.44 -22.30
N PHE A 5 -33.80 -4.50 -22.00
CA PHE A 5 -33.45 -3.15 -21.57
C PHE A 5 -33.12 -3.03 -20.08
N ALA A 6 -33.58 -3.97 -19.24
CA ALA A 6 -33.34 -3.92 -17.79
C ALA A 6 -31.92 -4.39 -17.42
N ALA A 7 -31.30 -5.25 -18.23
CA ALA A 7 -29.96 -5.77 -17.98
C ALA A 7 -28.85 -4.74 -18.21
N LEU A 8 -29.09 -3.73 -19.06
CA LEU A 8 -28.07 -2.74 -19.41
C LEU A 8 -27.87 -1.67 -18.32
N LEU A 9 -28.89 -1.39 -17.50
CA LEU A 9 -28.81 -0.39 -16.43
C LEU A 9 -28.09 -0.92 -15.17
N ALA A 10 -28.07 -2.23 -14.98
CA ALA A 10 -27.39 -2.85 -13.84
C ALA A 10 -25.86 -2.92 -14.00
N LEU A 11 -25.33 -2.75 -15.21
CA LEU A 11 -23.90 -2.81 -15.51
C LEU A 11 -23.14 -1.48 -15.28
N ILE A 12 -23.86 -0.36 -15.07
CA ILE A 12 -23.24 0.97 -14.94
C ILE A 12 -22.93 1.33 -13.48
N LEU A 13 -23.49 0.61 -12.51
CA LEU A 13 -23.23 0.82 -11.08
C LEU A 13 -22.01 0.06 -10.55
N SER A 14 -21.29 -0.66 -11.42
CA SER A 14 -19.95 -1.17 -11.13
C SER A 14 -18.93 -0.02 -11.18
N ALA A 15 -19.15 1.03 -10.38
CA ALA A 15 -18.09 1.97 -10.09
C ALA A 15 -16.90 1.15 -9.57
N PRO A 16 -15.68 1.35 -10.08
CA PRO A 16 -14.52 0.81 -9.41
C PRO A 16 -14.49 1.53 -8.07
N VAL A 17 -14.89 0.83 -7.01
CA VAL A 17 -14.45 1.20 -5.68
C VAL A 17 -12.95 1.10 -5.78
N PHE A 18 -12.27 2.24 -5.91
CA PHE A 18 -10.87 2.31 -5.55
C PHE A 18 -10.85 1.94 -4.07
N ALA A 19 -10.71 0.63 -3.80
CA ALA A 19 -10.35 0.17 -2.49
C ALA A 19 -9.01 0.84 -2.23
N GLN A 20 -9.05 1.95 -1.49
CA GLN A 20 -7.92 2.36 -0.70
C GLN A 20 -7.74 1.16 0.22
N ALA A 21 -6.91 0.21 -0.19
CA ALA A 21 -6.44 -0.81 0.74
C ALA A 21 -6.04 0.00 1.97
N GLU A 22 -6.63 -0.33 3.12
CA GLU A 22 -6.08 0.16 4.39
C GLU A 22 -4.61 -0.25 4.32
N GLY A 23 -3.75 0.71 3.97
CA GLY A 23 -2.37 0.42 3.65
C GLY A 23 -1.77 -0.23 4.88
N GLU A 24 -0.94 -1.25 4.67
CA GLU A 24 -0.13 -1.81 5.76
C GLU A 24 0.46 -0.64 6.57
N SER A 25 0.28 -0.66 7.89
CA SER A 25 0.81 0.42 8.72
C SER A 25 2.33 0.40 8.61
N PHE A 26 2.97 1.57 8.66
CA PHE A 26 4.44 1.64 8.60
C PHE A 26 5.10 0.80 9.71
N THR A 27 4.48 0.75 10.88
CA THR A 27 4.94 -0.07 11.99
C THR A 27 4.89 -1.56 11.66
N ASP A 28 3.79 -2.05 11.07
CA ASP A 28 3.65 -3.45 10.69
C ASP A 28 4.67 -3.83 9.62
N TRP A 29 4.81 -2.99 8.59
CA TRP A 29 5.82 -3.14 7.55
C TRP A 29 7.23 -3.19 8.15
N LEU A 30 7.56 -2.28 9.06
CA LEU A 30 8.88 -2.20 9.67
C LEU A 30 9.18 -3.42 10.54
N ASN A 31 8.18 -3.94 11.24
CA ASN A 31 8.28 -5.15 12.05
C ASN A 31 8.56 -6.41 11.21
N ASP A 32 7.97 -6.52 10.02
CA ASP A 32 8.25 -7.59 9.07
C ASP A 32 9.59 -7.40 8.31
N PHE A 33 9.93 -6.15 7.98
CA PHE A 33 11.12 -5.85 7.19
C PHE A 33 12.44 -6.07 7.95
N ARG A 34 12.50 -5.64 9.22
CA ARG A 34 13.70 -5.78 10.08
C ARG A 34 14.29 -7.20 10.11
N PRO A 35 13.53 -8.27 10.41
CA PRO A 35 14.07 -9.62 10.44
C PRO A 35 14.56 -10.12 9.08
N ARG A 36 13.89 -9.74 7.98
CA ARG A 36 14.33 -10.07 6.62
C ARG A 36 15.66 -9.42 6.26
N LEU A 37 15.85 -8.16 6.66
CA LEU A 37 17.10 -7.44 6.44
C LEU A 37 18.26 -8.07 7.22
N VAL A 38 18.04 -8.48 8.47
CA VAL A 38 19.05 -9.25 9.24
C VAL A 38 19.36 -10.59 8.56
N ALA A 39 18.33 -11.33 8.12
CA ALA A 39 18.51 -12.60 7.43
C ALA A 39 19.29 -12.45 6.10
N SER A 40 19.25 -11.27 5.47
CA SER A 40 20.04 -10.94 4.28
C SER A 40 21.51 -10.60 4.56
N GLY A 41 21.92 -10.56 5.84
CA GLY A 41 23.30 -10.34 6.26
C GLY A 41 23.58 -8.97 6.89
N ALA A 42 22.56 -8.13 7.10
CA ALA A 42 22.76 -6.87 7.81
C ALA A 42 23.03 -7.10 9.30
N SER A 43 24.01 -6.37 9.87
CA SER A 43 24.26 -6.42 11.31
C SER A 43 23.10 -5.78 12.09
N PRO A 44 22.74 -6.27 13.29
CA PRO A 44 21.70 -5.64 14.11
C PRO A 44 21.97 -4.16 14.40
N GLN A 45 23.24 -3.78 14.57
CA GLN A 45 23.66 -2.41 14.80
C GLN A 45 23.39 -1.53 13.58
N THR A 46 23.69 -2.02 12.38
CA THR A 46 23.38 -1.32 11.12
C THR A 46 21.86 -1.14 10.97
N VAL A 47 21.08 -2.20 11.23
CA VAL A 47 19.61 -2.15 11.11
C VAL A 47 19.02 -1.11 12.07
N SER A 48 19.44 -1.11 13.34
CA SER A 48 19.00 -0.11 14.33
C SER A 48 19.40 1.31 13.91
N ALA A 49 20.67 1.53 13.55
CA ALA A 49 21.16 2.84 13.14
C ALA A 49 20.43 3.42 11.92
N MET A 50 19.96 2.57 11.01
CA MET A 50 19.24 2.99 9.81
C MET A 50 17.75 3.21 10.04
N LEU A 51 17.12 2.39 10.88
CA LEU A 51 15.67 2.28 10.91
C LEU A 51 15.02 2.83 12.19
N ASP A 52 15.78 3.08 13.25
CA ASP A 52 15.22 3.60 14.49
C ASP A 52 14.82 5.07 14.33
N GLY A 53 13.59 5.41 14.75
CA GLY A 53 13.04 6.76 14.63
C GLY A 53 12.64 7.18 13.22
N LEU A 54 12.67 6.26 12.24
CA LEU A 54 12.09 6.53 10.93
C LEU A 54 10.58 6.69 11.03
N GLU A 55 10.07 7.65 10.26
CA GLU A 55 8.64 7.90 10.07
C GLU A 55 8.36 8.03 8.57
N PRO A 56 7.15 7.68 8.09
CA PRO A 56 6.75 7.89 6.71
C PRO A 56 6.84 9.37 6.31
N ASN A 57 7.43 9.62 5.14
CA ASN A 57 7.37 10.94 4.53
C ASN A 57 6.19 11.01 3.55
N MET A 58 5.09 11.63 3.98
CA MET A 58 3.86 11.72 3.17
C MET A 58 4.07 12.46 1.85
N ILE A 59 4.99 13.43 1.78
CA ILE A 59 5.30 14.14 0.52
C ILE A 59 5.87 13.18 -0.53
N VAL A 60 6.70 12.22 -0.10
CA VAL A 60 7.27 11.20 -1.02
C VAL A 60 6.17 10.28 -1.53
N ILE A 61 5.26 9.86 -0.64
CA ILE A 61 4.13 8.97 -0.97
C ILE A 61 3.17 9.65 -1.94
N GLU A 62 2.76 10.89 -1.66
CA GLU A 62 1.87 11.67 -2.52
C GLU A 62 2.49 11.90 -3.90
N ARG A 63 3.79 12.24 -3.95
CA ARG A 63 4.49 12.39 -5.22
C ARG A 63 4.51 11.09 -6.00
N ASP A 64 4.78 9.96 -5.35
CA ASP A 64 4.81 8.64 -5.99
C ASP A 64 3.47 8.28 -6.64
N GLN A 65 2.35 8.54 -5.95
CA GLN A 65 1.00 8.31 -6.45
C GLN A 65 0.61 9.16 -7.67
N THR A 66 1.32 10.27 -7.87
CA THR A 66 1.06 11.22 -8.97
C THR A 66 2.07 11.09 -10.11
N GLN A 67 2.98 10.10 -10.07
CA GLN A 67 3.88 9.84 -11.18
C GLN A 67 3.09 9.27 -12.38
N PRO A 68 3.33 9.77 -13.60
CA PRO A 68 2.60 9.37 -14.81
C PRO A 68 2.96 7.98 -15.33
#